data_AF-A0A976CFG3-F1
#
_entry.id   AF-A0A976CFG3-F1
#
_cell.length_a   1.000
_cell.length_b   1.000
_cell.length_c   1.000
_cell.angle_alpha   90.00
_cell.angle_beta   90.00
_cell.angle_gamma   90.00
#
_symmetry.space_group_name_H-M   'P 1'
#
loop_
_entity.id
_entity.type
_entity.pdbx_description
1 polymer ?
#
loop_
_entity_poly.entity_id
_entity_poly.type
_entity_poly.pdbx_seq_one_letter_code
_entity_poly.pdbx_strand_id
1 'polypeptide(L)'
;MKFQHVLYAILFLVCISSCNGQVQNNKSMEDNKNNQSTQAWFSNLDFFNNSNKSDTPCCKVTEKSKTSTPKLQKSAWAKTEDNIVCSLKDKKGRIWFATTGGGVYCYENKLFTQYTTKDGLGQNNVYAIYEDTKGMIWLGTADGITTWDGKTFKKISITTIRGKNAKAYQPTDVEPIYGVVSQENQIDDIIQDSKGNFWFAAFGAVYRYDGKIFTNFTINDGIANNTGIKFGWIEKIVEDKDKKIWFGGRGNKGLFCFDGKTLTNTNPNKETWLQPLLKDNNNYMWFGNFERIYRHNGKSFEQFSEKQGLCYGNIRANFKDKAGNLWFAGDNRNNGLGICRYNGKLFKHFAISEGKTEKFVASITEDNEGNLWISTRGCDLYRFDGKTFTLFSE
;
A
#
# COMPACT_ATOMS: atom_id res chain seq x y z
N MET A 1 19.18 -11.97 53.52
CA MET A 1 20.23 -10.92 53.45
C MET A 1 20.84 -10.92 52.04
N LYS A 2 21.62 -9.88 51.71
CA LYS A 2 22.44 -9.62 50.50
C LYS A 2 22.65 -10.82 49.54
N PHE A 3 22.25 -10.73 48.27
CA PHE A 3 22.89 -10.03 47.14
C PHE A 3 24.19 -10.67 46.63
N GLN A 4 24.22 -11.01 45.33
CA GLN A 4 25.42 -11.26 44.52
C GLN A 4 25.18 -10.82 43.07
N HIS A 5 26.16 -10.10 42.50
CA HIS A 5 26.52 -9.96 41.07
C HIS A 5 25.44 -9.56 40.02
N VAL A 6 25.71 -8.72 38.99
CA VAL A 6 26.92 -7.95 38.64
C VAL A 6 26.52 -6.63 37.95
N LEU A 7 27.43 -5.65 37.87
CA LEU A 7 27.20 -4.30 37.36
C LEU A 7 28.11 -3.98 36.16
N TYR A 8 27.53 -3.55 35.03
CA TYR A 8 28.15 -2.67 34.00
C TYR A 8 26.97 -2.05 33.21
N ALA A 9 26.61 -0.75 33.26
CA ALA A 9 27.33 0.54 33.28
C ALA A 9 27.39 1.20 31.88
N ILE A 10 26.98 2.47 31.82
CA ILE A 10 26.76 3.27 30.61
C ILE A 10 28.06 3.99 30.21
N LEU A 11 28.29 4.15 28.90
CA LEU A 11 29.30 5.06 28.37
C LEU A 11 28.79 5.81 27.14
N PHE A 12 28.46 7.09 27.34
CA PHE A 12 28.42 8.11 26.28
C PHE A 12 29.85 8.59 26.04
N LEU A 13 30.24 8.82 24.79
CA LEU A 13 31.45 9.60 24.48
C LEU A 13 31.29 10.37 23.17
N VAL A 14 31.72 11.63 23.20
CA VAL A 14 31.67 12.57 22.07
C VAL A 14 33.05 12.61 21.41
N CYS A 15 33.08 12.61 20.08
CA CYS A 15 34.28 12.97 19.31
C CYS A 15 33.94 14.07 18.29
N ILE A 16 34.42 15.29 18.56
CA ILE A 16 34.52 16.37 17.56
C ILE A 16 35.97 16.85 17.55
N SER A 17 36.72 16.49 16.52
CA SER A 17 38.02 17.05 16.17
C SER A 17 38.47 16.53 14.80
N SER A 18 39.11 17.29 13.90
CA SER A 18 39.25 18.75 13.81
C SER A 18 39.96 19.09 12.50
N CYS A 19 39.39 19.94 11.65
CA CYS A 19 40.11 20.60 10.55
C CYS A 19 39.82 22.09 10.60
N ASN A 20 40.75 22.87 11.17
CA ASN A 20 40.71 24.32 11.17
C ASN A 20 41.61 24.85 10.05
N GLY A 21 41.06 25.69 9.18
CA GLY A 21 41.78 26.38 8.12
C GLY A 21 41.02 27.67 7.79
N GLN A 22 41.45 28.79 8.36
CA GLN A 22 40.79 30.09 8.22
C GLN A 22 41.25 30.85 6.96
N VAL A 23 40.70 32.08 6.79
CA VAL A 23 41.17 33.21 5.97
C VAL A 23 40.64 33.23 4.52
N GLN A 24 39.95 34.27 4.03
CA GLN A 24 39.37 35.46 4.70
C GLN A 24 38.19 36.07 3.91
N ASN A 25 37.50 37.00 4.57
CA ASN A 25 36.60 38.07 4.09
C ASN A 25 36.63 38.44 2.59
N ASN A 26 35.43 38.76 2.04
CA ASN A 26 35.07 40.17 1.81
C ASN A 26 33.55 40.40 1.69
N LYS A 27 33.13 41.67 1.83
CA LYS A 27 31.74 42.16 1.78
C LYS A 27 31.56 43.17 0.63
N SER A 28 30.30 43.48 0.29
CA SER A 28 29.84 44.59 -0.60
C SER A 28 30.24 44.45 -2.09
N MET A 29 29.58 45.08 -3.05
CA MET A 29 28.66 46.25 -3.00
C MET A 29 27.58 46.22 -4.12
N GLU A 30 26.46 46.91 -3.86
CA GLU A 30 25.60 47.70 -4.80
C GLU A 30 25.16 47.19 -6.21
N ASP A 31 23.84 46.98 -6.33
CA ASP A 31 22.86 47.72 -7.19
C ASP A 31 22.85 47.79 -8.74
N ASN A 32 21.60 47.99 -9.22
CA ASN A 32 21.10 48.59 -10.49
C ASN A 32 20.99 47.79 -11.82
N LYS A 33 19.75 47.29 -12.05
CA LYS A 33 18.78 47.69 -13.11
C LYS A 33 19.11 47.59 -14.62
N ASN A 34 18.08 47.12 -15.36
CA ASN A 34 17.73 47.39 -16.78
C ASN A 34 18.66 46.74 -17.86
N ASN A 35 18.24 46.46 -19.12
CA ASN A 35 16.92 46.60 -19.76
C ASN A 35 16.61 45.56 -20.88
N GLN A 36 15.41 45.67 -21.45
CA GLN A 36 14.70 44.93 -22.52
C GLN A 36 15.40 44.59 -23.87
N SER A 37 14.87 43.54 -24.55
CA SER A 37 14.74 43.34 -26.03
C SER A 37 16.02 43.15 -26.87
N THR A 38 16.05 42.68 -28.14
CA THR A 38 15.07 42.42 -29.25
C THR A 38 15.24 40.96 -29.82
N GLN A 39 14.39 40.34 -30.65
CA GLN A 39 14.07 40.56 -32.10
C GLN A 39 15.32 40.79 -33.02
N ALA A 40 15.44 40.29 -34.26
CA ALA A 40 14.73 39.23 -35.03
C ALA A 40 15.43 38.93 -36.40
N TRP A 41 15.06 37.82 -37.08
CA TRP A 41 15.09 37.56 -38.56
C TRP A 41 16.40 37.41 -39.37
N PHE A 42 16.40 36.43 -40.29
CA PHE A 42 16.77 36.35 -41.73
C PHE A 42 16.37 34.90 -42.17
N SER A 43 15.65 34.54 -43.25
CA SER A 43 15.64 34.89 -44.70
C SER A 43 16.92 34.41 -45.44
N ASN A 44 16.94 33.86 -46.67
CA ASN A 44 15.91 33.40 -47.65
C ASN A 44 16.48 32.13 -48.39
N LEU A 45 16.15 31.64 -49.61
CA LEU A 45 15.44 32.08 -50.84
C LEU A 45 14.97 30.85 -51.68
N ASP A 46 14.33 31.10 -52.83
CA ASP A 46 13.74 30.20 -53.86
C ASP A 46 14.78 29.47 -54.77
N PHE A 47 14.50 28.60 -55.77
CA PHE A 47 13.45 28.57 -56.82
C PHE A 47 13.37 27.21 -57.59
N PHE A 48 12.22 26.96 -58.29
CA PHE A 48 11.94 26.05 -59.44
C PHE A 48 12.52 24.60 -59.45
N ASN A 49 11.80 23.55 -59.89
CA ASN A 49 10.99 23.50 -61.12
C ASN A 49 9.92 22.36 -61.11
N ASN A 50 9.09 22.26 -62.16
CA ASN A 50 7.90 21.40 -62.22
C ASN A 50 7.93 20.39 -63.40
N SER A 51 7.64 19.10 -63.17
CA SER A 51 7.02 18.20 -64.17
C SER A 51 6.66 16.81 -63.60
N ASN A 52 5.67 16.16 -64.22
CA ASN A 52 5.22 14.81 -63.86
C ASN A 52 5.99 13.72 -64.61
N LYS A 53 6.36 12.61 -63.94
CA LYS A 53 5.77 11.28 -64.23
C LYS A 53 6.20 10.21 -63.22
N SER A 54 5.46 9.11 -63.25
CA SER A 54 5.74 7.87 -62.53
C SER A 54 6.92 7.11 -63.12
N ASP A 55 7.83 6.63 -62.28
CA ASP A 55 8.52 5.35 -62.47
C ASP A 55 8.96 4.79 -61.10
N THR A 56 9.11 3.47 -60.99
CA THR A 56 9.35 2.78 -59.71
C THR A 56 10.80 2.31 -59.56
N PRO A 57 11.58 2.81 -58.59
CA PRO A 57 12.87 2.23 -58.24
C PRO A 57 12.75 1.32 -57.01
N CYS A 58 13.14 0.05 -57.15
CA CYS A 58 13.27 -0.85 -56.01
C CYS A 58 14.61 -0.62 -55.28
N CYS A 59 14.59 -0.17 -54.01
CA CYS A 59 15.53 -0.65 -52.98
C CYS A 59 15.27 -0.13 -51.55
N LYS A 60 15.58 -0.99 -50.58
CA LYS A 60 16.04 -0.67 -49.20
C LYS A 60 15.18 0.30 -48.35
N VAL A 61 14.16 -0.26 -47.68
CA VAL A 61 13.76 0.25 -46.35
C VAL A 61 14.65 -0.43 -45.31
N THR A 62 15.77 0.21 -44.97
CA THR A 62 16.47 -0.08 -43.72
C THR A 62 16.03 0.91 -42.65
N GLU A 63 15.10 0.50 -41.79
CA GLU A 63 15.31 0.75 -40.35
C GLU A 63 14.51 -0.21 -39.48
N LYS A 64 15.05 -0.48 -38.29
CA LYS A 64 14.43 -1.39 -37.33
C LYS A 64 13.32 -0.65 -36.61
N SER A 65 12.07 -1.03 -36.88
CA SER A 65 10.98 -0.79 -35.92
C SER A 65 11.32 -1.49 -34.61
N LYS A 66 11.95 -0.75 -33.69
CA LYS A 66 12.12 -1.18 -32.30
C LYS A 66 10.74 -1.08 -31.66
N THR A 67 10.05 -2.20 -31.60
CA THR A 67 8.90 -2.41 -30.70
C THR A 67 9.38 -2.24 -29.26
N SER A 68 9.34 -1.00 -28.78
CA SER A 68 9.72 -0.65 -27.41
C SER A 68 8.78 -1.34 -26.44
N THR A 69 9.32 -2.21 -25.58
CA THR A 69 8.53 -2.83 -24.51
C THR A 69 7.97 -1.72 -23.59
N PRO A 70 6.67 -1.74 -23.25
CA PRO A 70 6.00 -0.63 -22.55
C PRO A 70 6.62 -0.21 -21.21
N LYS A 71 7.06 -1.20 -20.42
CA LYS A 71 7.64 -1.09 -19.07
C LYS A 71 6.68 -0.55 -18.01
N LEU A 72 6.57 -1.32 -16.91
CA LEU A 72 6.43 -0.68 -15.61
C LEU A 72 7.65 0.24 -15.45
N GLN A 73 7.46 1.55 -15.50
CA GLN A 73 8.54 2.46 -15.19
C GLN A 73 8.94 2.29 -13.72
N LYS A 74 10.06 1.58 -13.49
CA LYS A 74 11.10 2.10 -12.59
C LYS A 74 11.54 3.43 -13.16
N SER A 75 10.75 4.44 -12.84
CA SER A 75 10.92 5.78 -13.34
C SER A 75 12.26 6.33 -12.87
N ALA A 76 12.82 7.31 -13.56
CA ALA A 76 14.05 7.97 -13.11
C ALA A 76 13.87 8.75 -11.78
N TRP A 77 12.65 8.70 -11.21
CA TRP A 77 12.19 9.38 -10.01
C TRP A 77 11.67 8.38 -8.96
N ALA A 78 11.78 7.07 -9.23
CA ALA A 78 11.59 6.00 -8.26
C ALA A 78 12.74 6.05 -7.24
N LYS A 79 12.63 7.00 -6.30
CA LYS A 79 13.46 7.05 -5.10
C LYS A 79 13.43 5.66 -4.43
N THR A 80 14.51 5.30 -3.76
CA THR A 80 14.72 3.99 -3.09
C THR A 80 13.78 3.71 -1.90
N GLU A 81 12.67 4.43 -1.83
CA GLU A 81 11.69 4.50 -0.76
C GLU A 81 10.26 4.22 -1.26
N ASP A 82 10.01 4.23 -2.57
CA ASP A 82 8.68 4.02 -3.16
C ASP A 82 8.32 2.53 -3.22
N ASN A 83 7.05 2.18 -2.95
CA ASN A 83 6.59 0.80 -2.77
C ASN A 83 5.18 0.60 -3.31
N ILE A 84 4.92 -0.53 -3.95
CA ILE A 84 3.55 -1.01 -4.23
C ILE A 84 3.01 -1.65 -2.95
N VAL A 85 1.99 -1.06 -2.32
CA VAL A 85 1.45 -1.48 -1.01
C VAL A 85 0.11 -2.22 -1.08
N CYS A 86 -0.63 -2.07 -2.16
CA CYS A 86 -1.89 -2.79 -2.39
C CYS A 86 -2.01 -3.15 -3.88
N SER A 87 -2.61 -4.30 -4.19
CA SER A 87 -2.96 -4.68 -5.56
C SER A 87 -4.29 -5.42 -5.64
N LEU A 88 -5.05 -5.11 -6.68
CA LEU A 88 -6.40 -5.61 -6.92
C LEU A 88 -6.59 -5.92 -8.40
N LYS A 89 -7.07 -7.13 -8.73
CA LYS A 89 -7.64 -7.41 -10.05
C LYS A 89 -9.14 -7.11 -10.06
N ASP A 90 -9.57 -6.23 -10.95
CA ASP A 90 -10.99 -5.84 -11.10
C ASP A 90 -11.82 -6.81 -11.95
N LYS A 91 -13.14 -6.60 -12.01
CA LYS A 91 -14.10 -7.39 -12.82
C LYS A 91 -13.85 -7.30 -14.32
N LYS A 92 -13.14 -6.28 -14.81
CA LYS A 92 -12.73 -6.16 -16.22
C LYS A 92 -11.45 -6.95 -16.51
N GLY A 93 -10.82 -7.51 -15.48
CA GLY A 93 -9.61 -8.33 -15.56
C GLY A 93 -8.31 -7.54 -15.48
N ARG A 94 -8.38 -6.24 -15.17
CA ARG A 94 -7.22 -5.35 -15.11
C ARG A 94 -6.63 -5.37 -13.71
N ILE A 95 -5.31 -5.23 -13.62
CA ILE A 95 -4.59 -5.33 -12.34
C ILE A 95 -4.11 -3.95 -11.91
N TRP A 96 -4.64 -3.47 -10.80
CA TRP A 96 -4.29 -2.19 -10.21
C TRP A 96 -3.21 -2.37 -9.14
N PHE A 97 -2.24 -1.47 -9.08
CA PHE A 97 -1.13 -1.45 -8.14
C PHE A 97 -0.99 -0.04 -7.54
N ALA A 98 -1.26 0.11 -6.25
CA ALA A 98 -1.23 1.37 -5.51
C ALA A 98 0.14 1.58 -4.85
N THR A 99 0.70 2.79 -4.96
CA THR A 99 2.07 3.08 -4.51
C THR A 99 2.21 4.23 -3.52
N THR A 100 3.34 4.28 -2.81
CA THR A 100 3.65 5.27 -1.76
C THR A 100 4.33 6.54 -2.29
N GLY A 101 3.86 7.07 -3.43
CA GLY A 101 4.40 8.30 -4.04
C GLY A 101 4.23 8.38 -5.56
N GLY A 102 4.21 7.22 -6.23
CA GLY A 102 3.97 7.11 -7.68
C GLY A 102 2.50 7.17 -8.13
N GLY A 103 1.51 7.23 -7.22
CA GLY A 103 0.10 7.17 -7.55
C GLY A 103 -0.44 5.74 -7.68
N VAL A 104 -1.14 5.44 -8.77
CA VAL A 104 -1.65 4.09 -9.06
C VAL A 104 -1.30 3.69 -10.49
N TYR A 105 -0.81 2.46 -10.66
CA TYR A 105 -0.59 1.85 -11.97
C TYR A 105 -1.72 0.87 -12.29
N CYS A 106 -2.27 0.93 -13.50
CA CYS A 106 -3.22 -0.05 -14.05
C CYS A 106 -2.52 -0.87 -15.14
N TYR A 107 -2.51 -2.19 -14.98
CA TYR A 107 -2.05 -3.15 -15.99
C TYR A 107 -3.25 -3.70 -16.77
N GLU A 108 -3.27 -3.43 -18.07
CA GLU A 108 -4.32 -3.84 -19.00
C GLU A 108 -3.70 -4.13 -20.37
N ASN A 109 -4.12 -5.20 -21.06
CA ASN A 109 -3.67 -5.52 -22.42
C ASN A 109 -2.13 -5.53 -22.65
N LYS A 110 -1.36 -5.93 -21.63
CA LYS A 110 0.13 -5.90 -21.61
C LYS A 110 0.73 -4.49 -21.64
N LEU A 111 0.02 -3.50 -21.12
CA LEU A 111 0.44 -2.11 -20.96
C LEU A 111 0.25 -1.69 -19.49
N PHE A 112 1.21 -0.93 -18.95
CA PHE A 112 1.03 -0.19 -17.70
C PHE A 112 0.64 1.26 -18.02
N THR A 113 -0.47 1.74 -17.42
CA THR A 113 -0.82 3.16 -17.38
C THR A 113 -0.67 3.67 -15.95
N GLN A 114 0.07 4.77 -15.76
CA GLN A 114 0.21 5.44 -14.48
C GLN A 114 -0.85 6.54 -14.34
N TYR A 115 -1.43 6.68 -13.16
CA TYR A 115 -2.36 7.75 -12.79
C TYR A 115 -1.89 8.46 -11.52
N THR A 116 -1.91 9.79 -11.57
CA THR A 116 -1.36 10.71 -10.55
C THR A 116 -2.32 11.86 -10.28
N THR A 117 -1.95 12.79 -9.39
CA THR A 117 -2.69 14.04 -9.14
C THR A 117 -2.90 14.89 -10.39
N LYS A 118 -2.08 14.75 -11.43
CA LYS A 118 -2.28 15.41 -12.75
C LYS A 118 -3.51 14.87 -13.50
N ASP A 119 -3.87 13.62 -13.20
CA ASP A 119 -4.93 12.85 -13.86
C ASP A 119 -6.24 12.86 -13.04
N GLY A 120 -6.27 13.62 -11.94
CA GLY A 120 -7.41 13.77 -11.03
C GLY A 120 -7.38 12.90 -9.77
N LEU A 121 -6.32 12.10 -9.56
CA LEU A 121 -6.13 11.35 -8.31
C LEU A 121 -6.04 12.31 -7.10
N GLY A 122 -6.70 11.99 -6.00
CA GLY A 122 -6.79 12.91 -4.85
C GLY A 122 -5.47 13.18 -4.13
N GLN A 123 -4.56 12.21 -4.11
CA GLN A 123 -3.19 12.28 -3.57
C GLN A 123 -2.39 11.04 -4.05
N ASN A 124 -1.06 11.16 -4.25
CA ASN A 124 -0.22 10.12 -4.90
C ASN A 124 0.23 8.95 -4.00
N ASN A 125 0.06 9.02 -2.67
CA ASN A 125 0.29 7.89 -1.78
C ASN A 125 -1.05 7.17 -1.63
N VAL A 126 -1.14 5.98 -2.20
CA VAL A 126 -2.37 5.18 -2.21
C VAL A 126 -2.11 3.88 -1.47
N TYR A 127 -2.92 3.60 -0.46
CA TYR A 127 -2.73 2.49 0.49
C TYR A 127 -3.75 1.37 0.31
N ALA A 128 -4.94 1.69 -0.21
CA ALA A 128 -6.03 0.73 -0.43
C ALA A 128 -6.63 0.87 -1.83
N ILE A 129 -7.02 -0.27 -2.42
CA ILE A 129 -7.82 -0.35 -3.65
C ILE A 129 -8.98 -1.31 -3.38
N TYR A 130 -10.20 -0.89 -3.67
CA TYR A 130 -11.39 -1.72 -3.55
C TYR A 130 -12.33 -1.52 -4.76
N GLU A 131 -12.87 -2.60 -5.33
CA GLU A 131 -13.91 -2.50 -6.37
C GLU A 131 -15.27 -2.77 -5.74
N ASP A 132 -16.19 -1.81 -5.83
CA ASP A 132 -17.52 -1.97 -5.26
C ASP A 132 -18.42 -2.89 -6.09
N THR A 133 -19.60 -3.23 -5.54
CA THR A 133 -20.63 -4.04 -6.23
C THR A 133 -20.95 -3.57 -7.65
N LYS A 134 -20.89 -2.25 -7.93
CA LYS A 134 -21.22 -1.63 -9.22
C LYS A 134 -20.03 -1.54 -10.20
N GLY A 135 -18.80 -1.78 -9.75
CA GLY A 135 -17.59 -1.67 -10.56
C GLY A 135 -16.92 -0.29 -10.52
N MET A 136 -17.25 0.54 -9.53
CA MET A 136 -16.47 1.73 -9.18
C MET A 136 -15.21 1.28 -8.44
N ILE A 137 -14.04 1.80 -8.82
CA ILE A 137 -12.81 1.61 -8.05
C ILE A 137 -12.74 2.71 -6.98
N TRP A 138 -12.56 2.31 -5.73
CA TRP A 138 -12.37 3.16 -4.56
C TRP A 138 -10.92 3.06 -4.11
N LEU A 139 -10.27 4.22 -3.93
CA LEU A 139 -8.86 4.35 -3.58
C LEU A 139 -8.72 5.06 -2.23
N GLY A 140 -8.06 4.41 -1.29
CA GLY A 140 -7.66 5.01 -0.01
C GLY A 140 -6.31 5.69 -0.16
N THR A 141 -6.24 6.99 0.13
CA THR A 141 -5.04 7.82 -0.06
C THR A 141 -4.58 8.45 1.27
N ALA A 142 -3.45 9.16 1.29
CA ALA A 142 -3.05 9.93 2.47
C ALA A 142 -3.98 11.11 2.80
N ASP A 143 -4.79 11.57 1.83
CA ASP A 143 -5.73 12.68 2.00
C ASP A 143 -7.14 12.31 1.51
N GLY A 144 -7.72 11.31 2.18
CA GLY A 144 -9.09 10.84 1.96
C GLY A 144 -9.24 9.85 0.81
N ILE A 145 -10.42 9.85 0.20
CA ILE A 145 -10.84 8.87 -0.81
C ILE A 145 -10.71 9.48 -2.21
N THR A 146 -10.36 8.65 -3.20
CA THR A 146 -10.65 8.93 -4.62
C THR A 146 -11.47 7.79 -5.21
N THR A 147 -12.49 8.10 -6.02
CA THR A 147 -13.24 7.11 -6.81
C THR A 147 -12.90 7.21 -8.30
N TRP A 148 -12.93 6.10 -9.02
CA TRP A 148 -12.74 6.01 -10.46
C TRP A 148 -13.86 5.20 -11.13
N ASP A 149 -14.51 5.79 -12.13
CA ASP A 149 -15.82 5.36 -12.66
C ASP A 149 -15.78 4.52 -13.95
N GLY A 150 -14.59 4.35 -14.53
CA GLY A 150 -14.43 3.90 -15.91
C GLY A 150 -13.58 4.85 -16.76
N LYS A 151 -13.51 6.13 -16.39
CA LYS A 151 -12.97 7.21 -17.23
C LYS A 151 -12.26 8.31 -16.44
N THR A 152 -12.78 8.69 -15.27
CA THR A 152 -12.36 9.87 -14.52
C THR A 152 -12.13 9.56 -13.04
N PHE A 153 -11.17 10.24 -12.44
CA PHE A 153 -10.97 10.24 -10.99
C PHE A 153 -11.76 11.39 -10.34
N LYS A 154 -12.35 11.11 -9.18
CA LYS A 154 -13.08 12.08 -8.36
C LYS A 154 -12.69 11.94 -6.90
N LYS A 155 -12.12 13.00 -6.31
CA LYS A 155 -11.82 13.06 -4.87
C LYS A 155 -13.12 13.12 -4.05
N ILE A 156 -13.16 12.41 -2.94
CA ILE A 156 -14.20 12.46 -1.91
C ILE A 156 -13.52 12.80 -0.58
N SER A 157 -13.66 14.06 -0.15
CA SER A 157 -13.15 14.51 1.15
C SER A 157 -14.07 14.02 2.27
N ILE A 158 -13.59 13.10 3.10
CA ILE A 158 -14.26 12.80 4.38
C ILE A 158 -14.02 14.00 5.30
N THR A 159 -15.09 14.63 5.80
CA THR A 159 -14.92 15.63 6.87
C THR A 159 -14.61 14.90 8.18
N THR A 160 -13.34 14.92 8.59
CA THR A 160 -12.93 14.55 9.96
C THR A 160 -13.69 15.41 10.97
N ILE A 161 -14.65 14.83 11.69
CA ILE A 161 -15.44 15.54 12.74
C ILE A 161 -14.62 15.71 14.04
N ARG A 162 -13.29 15.83 13.90
CA ARG A 162 -12.45 16.63 14.80
C ARG A 162 -12.76 18.08 14.48
N GLY A 163 -13.82 18.61 15.09
CA GLY A 163 -14.26 20.00 14.87
C GLY A 163 -13.11 20.99 15.07
N LYS A 164 -13.12 22.11 14.32
CA LYS A 164 -11.99 23.02 13.99
C LYS A 164 -10.97 23.40 15.09
N ASN A 165 -11.27 23.17 16.36
CA ASN A 165 -10.43 23.50 17.52
C ASN A 165 -9.88 22.26 18.26
N ALA A 166 -10.16 21.05 17.79
CA ALA A 166 -9.58 19.83 18.32
C ALA A 166 -8.07 19.84 18.07
N LYS A 167 -7.26 19.69 19.13
CA LYS A 167 -5.81 19.56 18.98
C LYS A 167 -5.52 18.32 18.13
N ALA A 168 -4.65 18.47 17.13
CA ALA A 168 -4.13 17.36 16.34
C ALA A 168 -3.61 16.25 17.27
N TYR A 169 -3.72 14.98 16.85
CA TYR A 169 -3.27 13.87 17.70
C TYR A 169 -1.76 13.95 17.91
N GLN A 170 -1.34 14.36 19.11
CA GLN A 170 0.06 14.30 19.50
C GLN A 170 0.44 12.83 19.76
N PRO A 171 1.53 12.29 19.17
CA PRO A 171 2.02 10.92 19.41
C PRO A 171 2.59 10.66 20.82
N THR A 172 1.95 11.21 21.85
CA THR A 172 2.33 11.03 23.27
C THR A 172 1.56 9.89 23.94
N ASP A 173 0.34 9.58 23.47
CA ASP A 173 -0.51 8.49 23.99
C ASP A 173 -0.24 7.13 23.31
N VAL A 174 0.44 7.16 22.15
CA VAL A 174 0.95 6.00 21.42
C VAL A 174 2.33 6.40 20.93
N GLU A 175 3.38 5.68 21.35
CA GLU A 175 4.75 5.95 20.91
C GLU A 175 4.83 6.08 19.38
N PRO A 176 5.65 7.00 18.83
CA PRO A 176 5.73 7.23 17.39
C PRO A 176 6.42 6.07 16.66
N ILE A 177 5.64 5.01 16.38
CA ILE A 177 6.07 3.79 15.68
C ILE A 177 6.69 4.18 14.33
N TYR A 178 8.02 4.09 14.25
CA TYR A 178 8.86 4.49 13.12
C TYR A 178 8.83 5.97 12.71
N GLY A 179 8.39 6.88 13.60
CA GLY A 179 8.46 8.33 13.38
C GLY A 179 7.55 8.89 12.27
N VAL A 180 6.63 8.08 11.74
CA VAL A 180 5.70 8.50 10.68
C VAL A 180 4.59 9.36 11.27
N VAL A 181 4.53 10.64 10.87
CA VAL A 181 3.37 11.50 11.14
C VAL A 181 2.30 11.18 10.10
N SER A 182 1.34 10.33 10.48
CA SER A 182 0.15 10.03 9.69
C SER A 182 -0.68 11.30 9.45
N GLN A 183 -1.08 11.56 8.22
CA GLN A 183 -2.03 12.65 7.91
C GLN A 183 -3.41 12.27 8.44
N GLU A 184 -4.15 13.20 9.06
CA GLU A 184 -5.41 12.89 9.77
C GLU A 184 -6.54 12.37 8.86
N ASN A 185 -6.35 12.41 7.55
CA ASN A 185 -7.28 11.95 6.51
C ASN A 185 -6.85 10.62 5.84
N GLN A 186 -5.78 9.95 6.30
CA GLN A 186 -5.28 8.73 5.65
C GLN A 186 -6.26 7.56 5.75
N ILE A 187 -6.48 6.87 4.62
CA ILE A 187 -7.35 5.68 4.51
C ILE A 187 -6.51 4.46 4.12
N ASP A 188 -6.41 3.49 5.03
CA ASP A 188 -5.51 2.33 4.94
C ASP A 188 -6.20 1.04 4.43
N ASP A 189 -7.52 0.98 4.48
CA ASP A 189 -8.32 -0.16 3.98
C ASP A 189 -9.77 0.23 3.69
N ILE A 190 -10.39 -0.45 2.74
CA ILE A 190 -11.78 -0.18 2.29
C ILE A 190 -12.50 -1.51 2.03
N ILE A 191 -13.72 -1.65 2.55
CA ILE A 191 -14.66 -2.72 2.15
C ILE A 191 -16.05 -2.15 1.91
N GLN A 192 -16.86 -2.84 1.10
CA GLN A 192 -18.32 -2.74 1.13
C GLN A 192 -18.86 -3.96 1.91
N ASP A 193 -19.71 -3.73 2.91
CA ASP A 193 -20.40 -4.79 3.65
C ASP A 193 -21.58 -5.36 2.84
N SER A 194 -22.10 -6.50 3.29
CA SER A 194 -23.21 -7.19 2.61
C SER A 194 -24.57 -6.50 2.71
N LYS A 195 -24.68 -5.41 3.47
CA LYS A 195 -25.85 -4.51 3.50
C LYS A 195 -25.66 -3.33 2.53
N GLY A 196 -24.48 -3.20 1.92
CA GLY A 196 -24.13 -2.18 0.95
C GLY A 196 -23.41 -0.96 1.53
N ASN A 197 -23.18 -0.89 2.85
CA ASN A 197 -22.43 0.22 3.46
C ASN A 197 -20.94 0.05 3.15
N PHE A 198 -20.23 1.16 2.93
CA PHE A 198 -18.77 1.14 2.89
C PHE A 198 -18.20 1.37 4.29
N TRP A 199 -17.10 0.68 4.59
CA TRP A 199 -16.32 0.84 5.80
C TRP A 199 -14.87 1.17 5.44
N PHE A 200 -14.29 2.15 6.13
CA PHE A 200 -12.96 2.67 5.87
C PHE A 200 -12.13 2.61 7.14
N ALA A 201 -10.97 1.95 7.07
CA ALA A 201 -9.95 1.96 8.10
C ALA A 201 -9.09 3.22 7.97
N ALA A 202 -8.80 3.88 9.09
CA ALA A 202 -8.04 5.13 9.12
C ALA A 202 -7.20 5.24 10.41
N PHE A 203 -6.31 6.24 10.46
CA PHE A 203 -5.57 6.56 11.67
C PHE A 203 -6.50 7.08 12.79
N GLY A 204 -6.59 6.33 13.90
CA GLY A 204 -7.41 6.71 15.06
C GLY A 204 -8.92 6.64 14.86
N ALA A 205 -9.42 6.08 13.75
CA ALA A 205 -10.83 6.07 13.41
C ALA A 205 -11.23 4.91 12.48
N VAL A 206 -12.52 4.56 12.55
CA VAL A 206 -13.25 3.87 11.47
C VAL A 206 -14.36 4.78 10.97
N TYR A 207 -14.60 4.79 9.66
CA TYR A 207 -15.73 5.48 9.05
C TYR A 207 -16.70 4.48 8.41
N ARG A 208 -18.00 4.76 8.50
CA ARG A 208 -19.06 4.07 7.75
C ARG A 208 -19.73 5.05 6.80
N TYR A 209 -20.04 4.61 5.59
CA TYR A 209 -20.82 5.37 4.59
C TYR A 209 -22.01 4.54 4.11
N ASP A 210 -23.22 5.04 4.33
CA ASP A 210 -24.50 4.39 4.00
C ASP A 210 -24.96 4.65 2.54
N GLY A 211 -24.10 5.25 1.71
CA GLY A 211 -24.47 5.79 0.39
C GLY A 211 -24.98 7.23 0.41
N LYS A 212 -25.05 7.89 1.57
CA LYS A 212 -25.48 9.29 1.74
C LYS A 212 -24.54 10.11 2.63
N ILE A 213 -24.18 9.60 3.81
CA ILE A 213 -23.47 10.32 4.88
C ILE A 213 -22.28 9.50 5.36
N PHE A 214 -21.12 10.14 5.51
CA PHE A 214 -19.97 9.57 6.20
C PHE A 214 -20.11 9.77 7.71
N THR A 215 -20.30 8.69 8.45
CA THR A 215 -20.28 8.67 9.93
C THR A 215 -18.91 8.21 10.41
N ASN A 216 -18.27 9.00 11.27
CA ASN A 216 -17.15 8.48 12.07
C ASN A 216 -17.70 7.49 13.09
N PHE A 217 -17.49 6.19 12.87
CA PHE A 217 -18.02 5.11 13.69
C PHE A 217 -17.44 5.12 15.11
N THR A 218 -16.15 5.48 15.20
CA THR A 218 -15.38 5.60 16.45
C THR A 218 -15.94 6.63 17.43
N ILE A 219 -16.56 7.72 16.97
CA ILE A 219 -17.02 8.83 17.82
C ILE A 219 -18.54 9.04 17.76
N ASN A 220 -19.17 8.89 16.58
CA ASN A 220 -20.53 9.42 16.35
C ASN A 220 -21.62 8.36 16.12
N ASP A 221 -21.31 7.06 16.14
CA ASP A 221 -22.32 6.00 16.02
C ASP A 221 -22.93 5.58 17.38
N GLY A 222 -22.60 6.30 18.47
CA GLY A 222 -23.07 6.06 19.85
C GLY A 222 -22.52 4.80 20.53
N ILE A 223 -22.31 3.73 19.77
CA ILE A 223 -21.90 2.41 20.27
C ILE A 223 -20.45 2.43 20.78
N ALA A 224 -19.52 3.04 20.03
CA ALA A 224 -18.11 3.09 20.41
C ALA A 224 -17.85 3.91 21.69
N ASN A 225 -18.39 5.13 21.80
CA ASN A 225 -18.22 5.98 22.99
C ASN A 225 -18.66 5.28 24.29
N ASN A 226 -19.75 4.53 24.25
CA ASN A 226 -20.29 3.81 25.41
C ASN A 226 -19.39 2.68 25.94
N THR A 227 -18.33 2.31 25.20
CA THR A 227 -17.35 1.28 25.62
C THR A 227 -16.09 1.84 26.27
N GLY A 228 -15.82 3.15 26.15
CA GLY A 228 -14.56 3.77 26.58
C GLY A 228 -13.32 3.31 25.78
N ILE A 229 -13.49 2.60 24.67
CA ILE A 229 -12.39 2.11 23.84
C ILE A 229 -11.68 3.27 23.13
N LYS A 230 -10.36 3.41 23.36
CA LYS A 230 -9.46 4.19 22.50
C LYS A 230 -8.97 3.32 21.35
N PHE A 231 -8.97 3.87 20.13
CA PHE A 231 -8.42 3.23 18.93
C PHE A 231 -7.04 3.81 18.60
N GLY A 232 -6.12 2.94 18.16
CA GLY A 232 -4.86 3.32 17.53
C GLY A 232 -5.01 3.41 16.01
N TRP A 233 -4.00 2.94 15.28
CA TRP A 233 -4.05 2.88 13.82
C TRP A 233 -4.90 1.69 13.39
N ILE A 234 -5.99 1.92 12.64
CA ILE A 234 -6.74 0.83 12.02
C ILE A 234 -6.19 0.64 10.61
N GLU A 235 -5.60 -0.52 10.35
CA GLU A 235 -4.92 -0.83 9.08
C GLU A 235 -5.69 -1.80 8.19
N LYS A 236 -6.57 -2.63 8.76
CA LYS A 236 -7.39 -3.62 8.02
C LYS A 236 -8.79 -3.76 8.61
N ILE A 237 -9.79 -3.98 7.75
CA ILE A 237 -11.21 -4.14 8.09
C ILE A 237 -11.87 -5.22 7.20
N VAL A 238 -12.60 -6.17 7.78
CA VAL A 238 -13.20 -7.32 7.05
C VAL A 238 -14.57 -7.71 7.62
N GLU A 239 -15.54 -8.02 6.75
CA GLU A 239 -16.82 -8.65 7.14
C GLU A 239 -16.68 -10.18 7.25
N ASP A 240 -17.15 -10.77 8.36
CA ASP A 240 -17.19 -12.23 8.53
C ASP A 240 -18.48 -12.88 7.97
N LYS A 241 -18.61 -14.21 8.12
CA LYS A 241 -19.81 -14.96 7.70
C LYS A 241 -21.08 -14.56 8.45
N ASP A 242 -20.96 -14.10 9.70
CA ASP A 242 -22.06 -13.77 10.61
C ASP A 242 -22.40 -12.26 10.57
N LYS A 243 -21.84 -11.55 9.57
CA LYS A 243 -22.05 -10.13 9.27
C LYS A 243 -21.51 -9.18 10.34
N LYS A 244 -20.48 -9.64 11.05
CA LYS A 244 -19.70 -8.83 11.98
C LYS A 244 -18.54 -8.16 11.24
N ILE A 245 -18.29 -6.89 11.59
CA ILE A 245 -17.19 -6.11 11.05
C ILE A 245 -16.01 -6.21 12.01
N TRP A 246 -14.93 -6.85 11.56
CA TRP A 246 -13.70 -7.02 12.30
C TRP A 246 -12.66 -6.00 11.83
N PHE A 247 -11.93 -5.36 12.75
CA PHE A 247 -10.91 -4.36 12.39
C PHE A 247 -9.80 -4.23 13.44
N GLY A 248 -8.58 -3.88 12.97
CA GLY A 248 -7.38 -3.82 13.81
C GLY A 248 -6.16 -3.26 13.06
N GLY A 249 -4.99 -3.31 13.70
CA GLY A 249 -3.74 -2.68 13.22
C GLY A 249 -2.80 -2.26 14.35
N ARG A 250 -1.70 -1.56 14.03
CA ARG A 250 -0.71 -1.04 14.99
C ARG A 250 -1.32 -0.11 16.06
N GLY A 251 -0.71 -0.10 17.24
CA GLY A 251 -1.17 0.67 18.41
C GLY A 251 -2.36 0.07 19.17
N ASN A 252 -3.14 -0.84 18.58
CA ASN A 252 -4.33 -1.41 19.22
C ASN A 252 -3.99 -2.50 20.26
N LYS A 253 -4.72 -2.50 21.38
CA LYS A 253 -4.65 -3.51 22.45
C LYS A 253 -5.59 -4.70 22.17
N GLY A 254 -5.39 -5.36 21.03
CA GLY A 254 -6.24 -6.44 20.55
C GLY A 254 -6.91 -6.10 19.22
N LEU A 255 -8.04 -6.74 18.97
CA LEU A 255 -8.78 -6.76 17.71
C LEU A 255 -10.25 -6.44 17.99
N PHE A 256 -10.82 -5.51 17.22
CA PHE A 256 -12.19 -5.08 17.41
C PHE A 256 -13.17 -5.88 16.55
N CYS A 257 -14.35 -6.16 17.12
CA CYS A 257 -15.45 -6.83 16.44
C CYS A 257 -16.77 -6.10 16.74
N PHE A 258 -17.44 -5.63 15.69
CA PHE A 258 -18.76 -5.03 15.75
C PHE A 258 -19.81 -5.99 15.20
N ASP A 259 -20.80 -6.39 16.01
CA ASP A 259 -21.84 -7.36 15.63
C ASP A 259 -23.10 -6.73 14.99
N GLY A 260 -23.11 -5.41 14.80
CA GLY A 260 -24.29 -4.64 14.38
C GLY A 260 -25.02 -3.93 15.52
N LYS A 261 -24.71 -4.23 16.79
CA LYS A 261 -25.27 -3.60 18.00
C LYS A 261 -24.22 -3.29 19.06
N THR A 262 -23.23 -4.17 19.25
CA THR A 262 -22.19 -4.07 20.27
C THR A 262 -20.81 -4.07 19.64
N LEU A 263 -19.90 -3.28 20.21
CA LEU A 263 -18.48 -3.30 19.90
C LEU A 263 -17.75 -4.07 21.00
N THR A 264 -16.97 -5.06 20.62
CA THR A 264 -16.12 -5.84 21.52
C THR A 264 -14.65 -5.70 21.12
N ASN A 265 -13.75 -5.76 22.11
CA ASN A 265 -12.31 -5.90 21.89
C ASN A 265 -11.90 -7.30 22.35
N THR A 266 -11.39 -8.12 21.43
CA THR A 266 -10.92 -9.47 21.70
C THR A 266 -9.41 -9.52 21.60
N ASN A 267 -8.77 -10.15 22.58
CA ASN A 267 -7.32 -10.28 22.61
C ASN A 267 -6.92 -11.76 22.83
N PRO A 268 -6.73 -12.55 21.75
CA PRO A 268 -6.21 -13.91 21.86
C PRO A 268 -4.76 -13.87 22.38
N ASN A 269 -4.44 -14.75 23.33
CA ASN A 269 -3.11 -14.92 23.92
C ASN A 269 -2.43 -13.66 24.52
N LYS A 270 -3.18 -12.57 24.77
CA LYS A 270 -2.68 -11.26 25.22
C LYS A 270 -1.81 -10.51 24.19
N GLU A 271 -1.87 -10.91 22.91
CA GLU A 271 -1.21 -10.26 21.78
C GLU A 271 -1.62 -8.79 21.62
N THR A 272 -0.69 -7.95 21.17
CA THR A 272 -1.00 -6.58 20.70
C THR A 272 -0.87 -6.50 19.19
N TRP A 273 -1.47 -5.46 18.60
CA TRP A 273 -1.40 -5.15 17.16
C TRP A 273 -1.90 -6.30 16.25
N LEU A 274 -3.00 -6.93 16.65
CA LEU A 274 -3.67 -7.94 15.84
C LEU A 274 -4.57 -7.27 14.78
N GLN A 275 -4.52 -7.74 13.55
CA GLN A 275 -5.34 -7.26 12.42
C GLN A 275 -6.09 -8.42 11.75
N PRO A 276 -7.28 -8.19 11.15
CA PRO A 276 -7.89 -9.15 10.24
C PRO A 276 -7.04 -9.30 8.97
N LEU A 277 -6.96 -10.53 8.47
CA LEU A 277 -6.25 -10.89 7.25
C LEU A 277 -7.25 -11.20 6.15
N LEU A 278 -7.88 -12.38 6.22
CA LEU A 278 -8.81 -12.89 5.20
C LEU A 278 -9.77 -13.95 5.78
N LYS A 279 -10.71 -14.40 4.95
CA LYS A 279 -11.67 -15.48 5.25
C LYS A 279 -11.42 -16.69 4.35
N ASP A 280 -11.27 -17.88 4.95
CA ASP A 280 -11.04 -19.11 4.20
C ASP A 280 -12.32 -19.78 3.65
N ASN A 281 -12.17 -20.91 2.96
CA ASN A 281 -13.30 -21.64 2.36
C ASN A 281 -14.24 -22.28 3.38
N ASN A 282 -13.77 -22.56 4.61
CA ASN A 282 -14.62 -23.02 5.71
C ASN A 282 -15.33 -21.84 6.41
N ASN A 283 -15.14 -20.62 5.90
CA ASN A 283 -15.54 -19.36 6.50
C ASN A 283 -14.90 -19.09 7.87
N TYR A 284 -13.74 -19.69 8.16
CA TYR A 284 -12.94 -19.29 9.31
C TYR A 284 -12.22 -17.97 9.01
N MET A 285 -12.19 -17.09 10.01
CA MET A 285 -11.51 -15.81 9.92
C MET A 285 -10.05 -15.98 10.33
N TRP A 286 -9.14 -15.46 9.52
CA TRP A 286 -7.71 -15.42 9.83
C TRP A 286 -7.33 -14.01 10.27
N PHE A 287 -6.58 -13.96 11.36
CA PHE A 287 -6.03 -12.75 11.98
C PHE A 287 -4.52 -12.92 12.11
N GLY A 288 -3.77 -11.83 12.27
CA GLY A 288 -2.34 -11.92 12.48
C GLY A 288 -1.70 -10.67 13.07
N ASN A 289 -0.49 -10.85 13.57
CA ASN A 289 0.44 -9.78 13.90
C ASN A 289 1.79 -10.06 13.22
N PHE A 290 2.88 -9.46 13.69
CA PHE A 290 4.20 -9.61 13.08
C PHE A 290 4.92 -10.92 13.41
N GLU A 291 4.36 -11.84 14.21
CA GLU A 291 5.01 -13.14 14.46
C GLU A 291 4.11 -14.35 14.19
N ARG A 292 2.79 -14.16 14.28
CA ARG A 292 1.81 -15.25 14.39
C ARG A 292 0.57 -14.93 13.59
N ILE A 293 -0.05 -15.99 13.06
CA ILE A 293 -1.42 -15.91 12.55
C ILE A 293 -2.33 -16.84 13.35
N TYR A 294 -3.58 -16.41 13.47
CA TYR A 294 -4.60 -17.00 14.31
C TYR A 294 -5.85 -17.28 13.48
N ARG A 295 -6.33 -18.52 13.50
CA ARG A 295 -7.58 -18.94 12.84
C ARG A 295 -8.71 -18.98 13.84
N HIS A 296 -9.83 -18.32 13.54
CA HIS A 296 -11.01 -18.25 14.38
C HIS A 296 -12.20 -18.95 13.73
N ASN A 297 -12.76 -19.94 14.44
CA ASN A 297 -13.92 -20.72 14.00
C ASN A 297 -15.28 -20.13 14.42
N GLY A 298 -15.29 -18.94 15.04
CA GLY A 298 -16.48 -18.33 15.64
C GLY A 298 -16.64 -18.58 17.15
N LYS A 299 -15.80 -19.43 17.76
CA LYS A 299 -15.80 -19.75 19.20
C LYS A 299 -14.41 -19.69 19.84
N SER A 300 -13.36 -20.09 19.11
CA SER A 300 -12.00 -20.25 19.63
C SER A 300 -10.95 -19.87 18.59
N PHE A 301 -9.80 -19.39 19.05
CA PHE A 301 -8.63 -19.09 18.22
C PHE A 301 -7.63 -20.27 18.25
N GLU A 302 -7.10 -20.61 17.08
CA GLU A 302 -6.07 -21.62 16.85
C GLU A 302 -4.81 -20.93 16.30
N GLN A 303 -3.65 -21.16 16.91
CA GLN A 303 -2.41 -20.47 16.58
C GLN A 303 -1.57 -21.23 15.55
N PHE A 304 -1.07 -20.52 14.55
CA PHE A 304 -0.10 -21.01 13.57
C PHE A 304 1.22 -20.23 13.66
N SER A 305 2.32 -20.95 13.52
CA SER A 305 3.69 -20.47 13.54
C SER A 305 4.56 -21.34 12.63
N GLU A 306 5.86 -21.07 12.56
CA GLU A 306 6.85 -21.88 11.85
C GLU A 306 6.78 -23.38 12.25
N LYS A 307 6.42 -23.69 13.50
CA LYS A 307 6.21 -25.08 13.99
C LYS A 307 5.05 -25.81 13.30
N GLN A 308 4.10 -25.08 12.73
CA GLN A 308 3.00 -25.60 11.92
C GLN A 308 3.27 -25.46 10.41
N GLY A 309 4.46 -24.99 10.01
CA GLY A 309 4.86 -24.76 8.63
C GLY A 309 4.53 -23.37 8.07
N LEU A 310 4.14 -22.38 8.89
CA LEU A 310 4.02 -21.00 8.43
C LEU A 310 5.36 -20.50 7.84
N CYS A 311 5.34 -19.54 6.91
CA CYS A 311 6.55 -18.87 6.46
C CYS A 311 7.16 -18.00 7.57
N TYR A 312 8.47 -17.83 7.51
CA TYR A 312 9.27 -17.11 8.50
C TYR A 312 8.95 -15.60 8.55
N GLY A 313 9.01 -15.04 9.76
CA GLY A 313 9.00 -13.59 10.01
C GLY A 313 7.68 -12.87 9.73
N ASN A 314 7.72 -11.54 9.59
CA ASN A 314 6.53 -10.73 9.79
C ASN A 314 5.57 -10.83 8.61
N ILE A 315 4.42 -11.49 8.77
CA ILE A 315 3.39 -11.61 7.73
C ILE A 315 2.85 -10.21 7.37
N ARG A 316 3.15 -9.76 6.15
CA ARG A 316 2.75 -8.44 5.62
C ARG A 316 1.58 -8.57 4.66
N ALA A 317 1.71 -9.49 3.71
CA ALA A 317 0.71 -9.74 2.67
C ALA A 317 0.02 -11.08 2.92
N ASN A 318 -1.26 -11.12 2.60
CA ASN A 318 -2.07 -12.33 2.61
C ASN A 318 -3.09 -12.25 1.48
N PHE A 319 -3.46 -13.39 0.90
CA PHE A 319 -4.38 -13.49 -0.22
C PHE A 319 -5.06 -14.86 -0.28
N LYS A 320 -6.23 -14.98 -0.91
CA LYS A 320 -6.88 -16.27 -1.19
C LYS A 320 -7.06 -16.44 -2.69
N ASP A 321 -6.48 -17.52 -3.24
CA ASP A 321 -6.60 -17.83 -4.67
C ASP A 321 -7.97 -18.44 -5.05
N LYS A 322 -8.29 -18.46 -6.35
CA LYS A 322 -9.52 -19.05 -6.90
C LYS A 322 -9.71 -20.51 -6.51
N ALA A 323 -8.61 -21.26 -6.33
CA ALA A 323 -8.63 -22.65 -5.88
C ALA A 323 -8.87 -22.79 -4.36
N GLY A 324 -8.91 -21.68 -3.62
CA GLY A 324 -9.20 -21.63 -2.19
C GLY A 324 -7.99 -21.77 -1.27
N ASN A 325 -6.78 -21.81 -1.81
CA ASN A 325 -5.58 -21.81 -0.97
C ASN A 325 -5.35 -20.41 -0.41
N LEU A 326 -4.84 -20.37 0.82
CA LEU A 326 -4.43 -19.13 1.47
C LEU A 326 -2.94 -18.93 1.23
N TRP A 327 -2.55 -17.77 0.72
CA TRP A 327 -1.17 -17.36 0.58
C TRP A 327 -0.84 -16.38 1.70
N PHE A 328 0.28 -16.61 2.37
CA PHE A 328 0.85 -15.72 3.37
C PHE A 328 2.28 -15.40 2.95
N ALA A 329 2.66 -14.14 3.04
CA ALA A 329 4.01 -13.71 2.76
C ALA A 329 4.49 -12.66 3.76
N GLY A 330 5.72 -12.84 4.23
CA GLY A 330 6.33 -11.99 5.23
C GLY A 330 7.73 -11.51 4.89
N ASP A 331 8.30 -10.73 5.81
CA ASP A 331 9.70 -10.34 5.76
C ASP A 331 10.62 -11.37 6.44
N ASN A 332 11.74 -11.71 5.81
CA ASN A 332 12.84 -12.42 6.47
C ASN A 332 14.18 -11.78 6.05
N ARG A 333 14.79 -11.06 6.99
CA ARG A 333 16.04 -10.30 6.80
C ARG A 333 17.24 -11.19 6.45
N ASN A 334 17.17 -12.49 6.75
CA ASN A 334 18.31 -13.41 6.66
C ASN A 334 18.19 -14.37 5.45
N ASN A 335 16.97 -14.80 5.10
CA ASN A 335 16.73 -15.89 4.14
C ASN A 335 15.86 -15.51 2.91
N GLY A 336 15.50 -14.23 2.74
CA GLY A 336 14.79 -13.72 1.55
C GLY A 336 13.26 -13.70 1.66
N LEU A 337 12.56 -13.72 0.53
CA LEU A 337 11.09 -13.57 0.45
C LEU A 337 10.37 -14.78 1.05
N GLY A 338 9.87 -14.64 2.29
CA GLY A 338 9.19 -15.70 3.03
C GLY A 338 7.75 -15.90 2.57
N ILE A 339 7.52 -16.69 1.52
CA ILE A 339 6.19 -17.00 0.98
C ILE A 339 5.78 -18.43 1.32
N CYS A 340 4.54 -18.63 1.77
CA CYS A 340 3.93 -19.96 1.86
C CYS A 340 2.47 -19.99 1.38
N ARG A 341 2.02 -21.19 1.00
CA ARG A 341 0.63 -21.49 0.62
C ARG A 341 0.05 -22.56 1.53
N TYR A 342 -1.06 -22.26 2.21
CA TYR A 342 -1.86 -23.19 2.99
C TYR A 342 -3.04 -23.74 2.17
N ASN A 343 -3.13 -25.07 2.05
CA ASN A 343 -4.18 -25.75 1.25
C ASN A 343 -5.37 -26.26 2.08
N GLY A 344 -5.59 -25.73 3.29
CA GLY A 344 -6.58 -26.25 4.23
C GLY A 344 -6.09 -27.41 5.11
N LYS A 345 -4.90 -27.97 4.84
CA LYS A 345 -4.28 -29.04 5.65
C LYS A 345 -2.84 -28.72 6.04
N LEU A 346 -2.01 -28.37 5.06
CA LEU A 346 -0.57 -28.13 5.22
C LEU A 346 -0.13 -26.84 4.53
N PHE A 347 0.98 -26.29 4.99
CA PHE A 347 1.68 -25.19 4.34
C PHE A 347 2.78 -25.73 3.42
N LYS A 348 2.91 -25.16 2.22
CA LYS A 348 4.09 -25.32 1.34
C LYS A 348 4.85 -24.00 1.28
N HIS A 349 6.14 -24.01 1.59
CA HIS A 349 7.04 -22.87 1.41
C HIS A 349 7.47 -22.74 -0.06
N PHE A 350 7.74 -21.51 -0.49
CA PHE A 350 8.30 -21.18 -1.79
C PHE A 350 9.50 -20.25 -1.61
N ALA A 351 10.65 -20.64 -2.14
CA ALA A 351 11.80 -19.76 -2.27
C ALA A 351 11.74 -19.05 -3.63
N ILE A 352 11.94 -17.74 -3.64
CA ILE A 352 12.23 -16.99 -4.87
C ILE A 352 13.74 -17.07 -5.08
N SER A 353 14.15 -17.88 -6.06
CA SER A 353 15.53 -18.36 -6.24
C SER A 353 16.53 -17.33 -6.80
N GLU A 354 16.07 -16.13 -7.14
CA GLU A 354 16.86 -15.12 -7.85
C GLU A 354 17.14 -13.88 -6.99
N GLY A 355 18.40 -13.77 -6.54
CA GLY A 355 18.96 -12.58 -5.88
C GLY A 355 18.71 -12.50 -4.37
N LYS A 356 19.78 -12.70 -3.58
CA LYS A 356 19.82 -12.30 -2.16
C LYS A 356 19.52 -10.81 -2.04
N THR A 357 18.31 -10.48 -1.65
CA THR A 357 17.82 -9.10 -1.51
C THR A 357 16.82 -9.03 -0.36
N GLU A 358 16.90 -7.98 0.46
CA GLU A 358 15.94 -7.72 1.56
C GLU A 358 14.61 -7.19 1.02
N LYS A 359 13.95 -8.01 0.20
CA LYS A 359 12.62 -7.73 -0.33
C LYS A 359 11.58 -8.28 0.62
N PHE A 360 10.61 -7.44 0.96
CA PHE A 360 9.45 -7.83 1.76
C PHE A 360 8.24 -7.82 0.82
N VAL A 361 7.44 -8.88 0.79
CA VAL A 361 6.19 -8.86 0.02
C VAL A 361 5.25 -7.83 0.64
N ALA A 362 4.68 -6.97 -0.20
CA ALA A 362 3.77 -5.92 0.22
C ALA A 362 2.32 -6.20 -0.20
N SER A 363 2.09 -6.81 -1.37
CA SER A 363 0.77 -7.28 -1.79
C SER A 363 0.84 -8.54 -2.66
N ILE A 364 -0.28 -9.28 -2.71
CA ILE A 364 -0.49 -10.43 -3.59
C ILE A 364 -1.88 -10.30 -4.20
N THR A 365 -2.03 -10.51 -5.50
CA THR A 365 -3.31 -10.60 -6.21
C THR A 365 -3.26 -11.67 -7.30
N GLU A 366 -4.41 -12.17 -7.77
CA GLU A 366 -4.49 -13.16 -8.86
C GLU A 366 -5.17 -12.56 -10.10
N ASP A 367 -4.62 -12.83 -11.28
CA ASP A 367 -5.20 -12.38 -12.55
C ASP A 367 -6.37 -13.27 -13.04
N ASN A 368 -6.75 -13.18 -14.31
CA ASN A 368 -7.79 -14.04 -14.88
C ASN A 368 -7.26 -15.44 -15.24
N GLU A 369 -6.04 -15.56 -15.74
CA GLU A 369 -5.38 -16.82 -16.14
C GLU A 369 -5.09 -17.72 -14.92
N GLY A 370 -4.89 -17.11 -13.75
CA GLY A 370 -4.52 -17.80 -12.51
C GLY A 370 -3.07 -17.57 -12.09
N ASN A 371 -2.35 -16.66 -12.75
CA ASN A 371 -1.04 -16.26 -12.26
C ASN A 371 -1.21 -15.37 -11.02
N LEU A 372 -0.34 -15.54 -10.03
CA LEU A 372 -0.25 -14.61 -8.91
C LEU A 372 0.73 -13.49 -9.24
N TRP A 373 0.40 -12.29 -8.79
CA TRP A 373 1.18 -11.07 -8.91
C TRP A 373 1.58 -10.62 -7.52
N ILE A 374 2.88 -10.67 -7.23
CA ILE A 374 3.47 -10.47 -5.91
C ILE A 374 4.32 -9.20 -5.96
N SER A 375 3.90 -8.14 -5.28
CA SER A 375 4.68 -6.92 -5.19
C SER A 375 5.62 -6.94 -3.99
N THR A 376 6.77 -6.27 -4.09
CA THR A 376 7.69 -6.08 -2.96
C THR A 376 7.98 -4.62 -2.67
N ARG A 377 8.55 -4.37 -1.48
CA ARG A 377 9.27 -3.14 -1.16
C ARG A 377 10.23 -2.77 -2.30
N GLY A 378 10.34 -1.49 -2.66
CA GLY A 378 11.17 -1.02 -3.80
C GLY A 378 10.55 -1.20 -5.20
N CYS A 379 9.23 -1.41 -5.27
CA CYS A 379 8.45 -1.53 -6.52
C CYS A 379 8.91 -2.62 -7.50
N ASP A 380 9.54 -3.69 -7.02
CA ASP A 380 9.65 -4.92 -7.81
C ASP A 380 8.32 -5.67 -7.80
N LEU A 381 8.03 -6.33 -8.92
CA LEU A 381 6.81 -7.09 -9.17
C LEU A 381 7.21 -8.46 -9.69
N TYR A 382 6.70 -9.52 -9.10
CA TYR A 382 6.95 -10.90 -9.52
C TYR A 382 5.66 -11.55 -9.98
N ARG A 383 5.70 -12.34 -11.06
CA ARG A 383 4.57 -13.16 -11.52
C ARG A 383 4.86 -14.64 -11.28
N PHE A 384 3.89 -15.37 -10.72
CA PHE A 384 3.98 -16.79 -10.44
C PHE A 384 2.92 -17.57 -11.23
N ASP A 385 3.38 -18.46 -12.11
CA ASP A 385 2.57 -19.25 -13.07
C ASP A 385 2.07 -20.60 -12.51
N GLY A 386 2.12 -20.78 -11.18
CA GLY A 386 1.89 -22.06 -10.53
C GLY A 386 3.15 -22.94 -10.35
N LYS A 387 4.27 -22.61 -11.03
CA LYS A 387 5.53 -23.37 -10.97
C LYS A 387 6.71 -22.51 -10.51
N THR A 388 6.88 -21.33 -11.09
CA THR A 388 8.07 -20.48 -10.99
C THR A 388 7.69 -19.01 -10.77
N PHE A 389 8.46 -18.31 -9.93
CA PHE A 389 8.35 -16.86 -9.74
C PHE A 389 9.32 -16.18 -10.71
N THR A 390 8.81 -15.44 -11.69
CA THR A 390 9.62 -14.62 -12.61
C THR A 390 9.54 -13.16 -12.18
N LEU A 391 10.67 -12.44 -12.17
CA LEU A 391 10.65 -10.98 -12.01
C LEU A 391 9.92 -10.36 -13.22
N PHE A 392 8.79 -9.71 -12.98
CA PHE A 392 7.97 -9.08 -14.00
C PHE A 392 8.41 -7.63 -14.25
N SER A 393 9.55 -7.52 -14.93
CA SER A 393 10.02 -6.29 -15.59
C SER A 393 10.04 -6.50 -17.10
N GLU A 394 9.64 -5.49 -17.88
CA GLU A 394 9.62 -5.51 -19.35
C GLU A 394 10.85 -4.85 -20.02
#